data_AF-A0A818WM35-F1
#
_entry.id   AF-A0A818WM35-F1
#
_cell.length_a   1.000
_cell.length_b   1.000
_cell.length_c   1.000
_cell.angle_alpha   90.00
_cell.angle_beta   90.00
_cell.angle_gamma   90.00
#
_symmetry.space_group_name_H-M   'P 1'
#
loop_
_entity.id
_entity.type
_entity.pdbx_description
1 polymer ?
#
loop_
_entity_poly.entity_id
_entity_poly.type
_entity_poly.pdbx_seq_one_letter_code
_entity_poly.pdbx_strand_id
1 'polypeptide(L)'
;MKVLYNKIIQKIFSIIFGLSISYYLIYFQIKRNIINISSNIHIVDLYATTPTKFQCIKTKKLLNNISTTICLHEIKRDKYVSGAYGDSISIWEEKQVTRILQLLIRHPHLHLIDIGANIGTYTMYAASLGRFVLAIDCFAPNIIRLRRSIQLMNLFSQVILIQNAVFNHSGQSLRLSIDTRNIGGQRIHLLGNYSYKYNLSTKNPYIVKTITFNEVLPILNAYGIRSALMKIDIEG
;
A
#
# COMPACT_ATOMS: atom_id res chain seq x y z
N MET A 1 45.12 6.87 -29.79
CA MET A 1 44.04 5.99 -29.26
C MET A 1 43.89 6.03 -27.74
N LYS A 2 44.92 5.76 -26.93
CA LYS A 2 44.81 5.74 -25.43
C LYS A 2 44.25 7.02 -24.80
N VAL A 3 44.60 8.20 -25.32
CA VAL A 3 44.14 9.50 -24.78
C VAL A 3 42.65 9.74 -25.01
N LEU A 4 42.11 9.28 -26.15
CA LEU A 4 40.69 9.42 -26.49
C LEU A 4 39.82 8.50 -25.62
N TYR A 5 40.30 7.28 -25.37
CA TYR A 5 39.66 6.29 -24.51
C TYR A 5 39.52 6.77 -23.05
N ASN A 6 40.57 7.37 -22.48
CA ASN A 6 40.53 7.92 -21.12
C ASN A 6 39.56 9.11 -20.97
N LYS A 7 39.42 9.96 -21.99
CA LYS A 7 38.44 11.06 -21.98
C LYS A 7 36.99 10.56 -22.01
N ILE A 8 36.72 9.46 -22.70
CA ILE A 8 35.38 8.85 -22.77
C ILE A 8 35.02 8.20 -21.42
N ILE A 9 35.95 7.47 -20.81
CA ILE A 9 35.74 6.85 -19.48
C ILE A 9 35.48 7.92 -18.42
N GLN A 10 36.26 9.01 -18.39
CA GLN A 10 36.03 10.11 -17.46
C GLN A 10 34.63 10.74 -17.63
N LYS A 11 34.19 10.97 -18.88
CA LYS A 11 32.83 11.48 -19.14
C LYS A 11 31.74 10.51 -18.65
N ILE A 12 31.89 9.20 -18.90
CA ILE A 12 30.93 8.20 -18.44
C ILE A 12 30.88 8.16 -16.90
N PHE A 13 32.03 8.21 -16.24
CA PHE A 13 32.10 8.23 -14.78
C PHE A 13 31.45 9.48 -14.19
N SER A 14 31.69 10.66 -14.77
CA SER A 14 31.05 11.91 -14.36
C SER A 14 29.53 11.90 -14.59
N ILE A 15 29.03 11.26 -15.65
CA ILE A 15 27.59 11.10 -15.90
C ILE A 15 26.97 10.15 -14.88
N ILE A 16 27.58 8.98 -14.63
CA ILE A 16 27.07 8.01 -13.65
C ILE A 16 27.08 8.60 -12.24
N PHE A 17 28.14 9.32 -11.87
CA PHE A 17 28.25 9.98 -10.58
C PHE A 17 27.29 11.18 -10.45
N GLY A 18 27.06 11.92 -11.53
CA GLY A 18 26.04 12.98 -11.57
C GLY A 18 24.61 12.42 -11.42
N LEU A 19 24.32 11.29 -12.06
CA LEU A 19 23.03 10.60 -11.94
C LEU A 19 22.82 10.06 -10.51
N SER A 20 23.83 9.46 -9.89
CA SER A 20 23.71 8.96 -8.51
C SER A 20 23.52 10.07 -7.48
N ILE A 21 24.21 11.21 -7.63
CA ILE A 21 24.01 12.39 -6.78
C ILE A 21 22.61 12.96 -7.00
N SER A 22 22.15 13.10 -8.24
CA SER A 22 20.81 13.61 -8.54
C SER A 22 19.72 12.73 -7.92
N TYR A 23 19.87 11.41 -7.99
CA TYR A 23 18.98 10.45 -7.35
C TYR A 23 18.98 10.62 -5.83
N TYR A 24 20.15 10.78 -5.22
CA TYR A 24 20.28 10.97 -3.77
C TYR A 24 19.66 12.29 -3.31
N LEU A 25 19.82 13.37 -4.08
CA LEU A 25 19.22 14.67 -3.81
C LEU A 25 17.70 14.63 -3.96
N ILE A 26 17.18 13.99 -5.01
CA ILE A 26 15.73 13.79 -5.19
C ILE A 26 15.17 12.93 -4.05
N TYR A 27 15.82 11.83 -3.70
CA TYR A 27 15.46 10.99 -2.56
C TYR A 27 15.44 11.79 -1.25
N PHE A 28 16.46 12.61 -1.01
CA PHE A 28 16.56 13.45 0.19
C PHE A 28 15.51 14.55 0.22
N GLN A 29 15.19 15.16 -0.92
CA GLN A 29 14.14 16.18 -1.06
C GLN A 29 12.75 15.58 -0.84
N ILE A 30 12.47 14.40 -1.40
CA ILE A 30 11.24 13.63 -1.15
C ILE A 30 11.13 13.30 0.34
N LYS A 31 12.22 12.81 0.95
CA LYS A 31 12.26 12.51 2.39
C LYS A 31 12.02 13.76 3.25
N ARG A 32 12.58 14.92 2.89
CA ARG A 32 12.32 16.20 3.57
C ARG A 32 10.88 16.68 3.42
N ASN A 33 10.28 16.56 2.24
CA ASN A 33 8.87 16.90 2.04
C ASN A 33 7.94 15.95 2.82
N ILE A 34 8.34 14.68 2.97
CA ILE A 34 7.64 13.71 3.82
C ILE A 34 7.74 14.06 5.30
N ILE A 35 8.82 14.68 5.77
CA ILE A 35 9.03 15.04 7.18
C ILE A 35 8.05 16.12 7.68
N ASN A 36 7.44 16.92 6.80
CA ASN A 36 6.39 17.89 7.14
C ASN A 36 4.95 17.34 7.02
N ILE A 37 4.79 16.03 6.83
CA ILE A 37 3.48 15.39 6.82
C ILE A 37 2.89 15.39 8.23
N SER A 38 1.56 15.55 8.33
CA SER A 38 0.80 15.48 9.59
C SER A 38 1.32 14.39 10.52
N SER A 39 1.51 14.74 11.79
CA SER A 39 2.03 13.84 12.83
C SER A 39 1.15 12.60 13.07
N ASN A 40 -0.07 12.57 12.52
CA ASN A 40 -1.00 11.45 12.66
C ASN A 40 -0.85 10.38 11.58
N ILE A 41 -0.18 10.66 10.46
CA ILE A 41 0.00 9.68 9.39
C ILE A 41 1.08 8.68 9.79
N HIS A 42 0.73 7.40 9.76
CA HIS A 42 1.64 6.30 9.97
C HIS A 42 1.97 5.64 8.63
N ILE A 43 3.07 6.09 8.02
CA ILE A 43 3.65 5.43 6.85
C ILE A 43 4.38 4.17 7.31
N VAL A 44 4.01 3.04 6.74
CA VAL A 44 4.57 1.73 7.10
C VAL A 44 5.96 1.59 6.50
N ASP A 45 6.95 1.25 7.34
CA ASP A 45 8.28 0.86 6.87
C ASP A 45 8.21 -0.49 6.16
N LEU A 46 8.40 -0.47 4.84
CA LEU A 46 8.39 -1.64 3.98
C LEU A 46 9.65 -2.50 4.12
N TYR A 47 10.74 -1.98 4.69
CA TYR A 47 11.99 -2.73 4.91
C TYR A 47 12.02 -3.44 6.27
N ALA A 48 11.12 -3.08 7.19
CA ALA A 48 11.00 -3.73 8.48
C ALA A 48 10.75 -5.24 8.33
N THR A 49 11.32 -6.02 9.25
CA THR A 49 11.18 -7.47 9.26
C THR A 49 9.72 -7.87 9.41
N THR A 50 9.31 -8.85 8.60
CA THR A 50 7.93 -9.35 8.57
C THR A 50 7.93 -10.83 8.92
N PRO A 51 6.92 -11.35 9.66
CA PRO A 51 6.82 -12.77 9.92
C PRO A 51 6.90 -13.59 8.61
N THR A 52 7.69 -14.64 8.60
CA THR A 52 7.90 -15.50 7.42
C THR A 52 6.82 -16.57 7.26
N LYS A 53 5.94 -16.73 8.25
CA LYS A 53 4.96 -17.83 8.34
C LYS A 53 3.65 -17.60 7.60
N PHE A 54 3.51 -16.54 6.80
CA PHE A 54 2.28 -16.32 6.05
C PHE A 54 2.16 -17.29 4.88
N GLN A 55 0.95 -17.83 4.66
CA GLN A 55 0.62 -18.48 3.41
C GLN A 55 0.50 -17.40 2.34
N CYS A 56 1.47 -17.35 1.42
CA CYS A 56 1.44 -16.43 0.30
C CYS A 56 1.33 -17.22 -1.00
N ILE A 57 0.45 -16.79 -1.89
CA ILE A 57 0.15 -17.48 -3.14
C ILE A 57 0.44 -16.58 -4.34
N LYS A 58 0.83 -17.19 -5.46
CA LYS A 58 0.86 -16.51 -6.76
C LYS A 58 -0.57 -16.46 -7.30
N THR A 59 -1.03 -15.27 -7.70
CA THR A 59 -2.38 -15.08 -8.20
C THR A 59 -2.50 -15.49 -9.68
N LYS A 60 -3.73 -15.74 -10.13
CA LYS A 60 -4.04 -15.95 -11.56
C LYS A 60 -3.60 -14.73 -12.39
N LYS A 61 -3.15 -14.99 -13.61
CA LYS A 61 -2.81 -13.95 -14.57
C LYS A 61 -4.07 -13.23 -15.05
N LEU A 62 -4.07 -11.91 -14.95
CA LEU A 62 -5.06 -11.02 -15.56
C LEU A 62 -4.48 -10.35 -16.79
N LEU A 63 -5.33 -10.06 -17.77
CA LEU A 63 -4.97 -9.37 -19.01
C LEU A 63 -3.73 -9.99 -19.67
N ASN A 64 -3.71 -11.32 -19.73
CA ASN A 64 -2.71 -12.21 -20.32
C ASN A 64 -1.34 -12.30 -19.63
N ASN A 65 -0.91 -11.32 -18.83
CA ASN A 65 0.44 -11.36 -18.24
C ASN A 65 0.60 -10.77 -16.82
N ILE A 66 -0.42 -10.11 -16.26
CA ILE A 66 -0.29 -9.45 -14.96
C ILE A 66 -0.62 -10.45 -13.86
N SER A 67 0.34 -10.78 -13.02
CA SER A 67 0.13 -11.63 -11.84
C SER A 67 0.94 -11.11 -10.66
N THR A 68 0.47 -11.37 -9.46
CA THR A 68 1.09 -10.86 -8.24
C THR A 68 1.16 -11.95 -7.18
N THR A 69 1.66 -11.61 -5.99
CA THR A 69 1.74 -12.51 -4.84
C THR A 69 0.98 -11.90 -3.67
N ILE A 70 0.01 -12.63 -3.12
CA ILE A 70 -0.83 -12.16 -2.01
C ILE A 70 -0.64 -13.08 -0.81
N CYS A 71 -0.41 -12.49 0.36
CA CYS A 71 -0.31 -13.20 1.63
C CYS A 71 -1.66 -13.21 2.33
N LEU A 72 -2.18 -14.42 2.59
CA LEU A 72 -3.54 -14.66 3.01
C LEU A 72 -3.66 -14.71 4.54
N HIS A 73 -4.86 -14.44 5.03
CA HIS A 73 -5.27 -14.92 6.34
C HIS A 73 -5.61 -16.41 6.28
N GLU A 74 -5.69 -17.04 7.45
CA GLU A 74 -6.28 -18.38 7.52
C GLU A 74 -7.73 -18.32 7.04
N ILE A 75 -8.11 -19.22 6.13
CA ILE A 75 -9.46 -19.23 5.51
C ILE A 75 -10.57 -19.34 6.57
N LYS A 76 -10.32 -20.04 7.69
CA LYS A 76 -11.27 -20.13 8.82
C LYS A 76 -11.56 -18.78 9.46
N ARG A 77 -10.64 -17.82 9.34
CA ARG A 77 -10.73 -16.47 9.92
C ARG A 77 -11.19 -15.43 8.91
N ASP A 78 -10.95 -15.67 7.62
CA ASP A 78 -11.34 -14.80 6.51
C ASP A 78 -11.86 -15.65 5.35
N LYS A 79 -13.12 -16.09 5.46
CA LYS A 79 -13.74 -16.95 4.45
C LYS A 79 -14.06 -16.23 3.13
N TYR A 80 -14.03 -14.90 3.12
CA TYR A 80 -14.44 -14.11 1.97
C TYR A 80 -13.22 -13.70 1.15
N VAL A 81 -12.39 -12.78 1.65
CA VAL A 81 -11.29 -12.22 0.84
C VAL A 81 -10.20 -13.27 0.66
N SER A 82 -9.66 -13.82 1.75
CA SER A 82 -8.68 -14.90 1.70
C SER A 82 -9.28 -16.20 1.14
N GLY A 83 -10.57 -16.47 1.40
CA GLY A 83 -11.28 -17.63 0.84
C GLY A 83 -11.46 -17.59 -0.68
N ALA A 84 -11.52 -16.40 -1.30
CA ALA A 84 -11.57 -16.24 -2.75
C ALA A 84 -10.23 -16.48 -3.47
N TYR A 85 -9.25 -17.01 -2.76
CA TYR A 85 -7.96 -17.45 -3.30
C TYR A 85 -7.79 -18.98 -3.24
N GLY A 86 -8.87 -19.72 -2.96
CA GLY A 86 -8.93 -21.19 -2.97
C GLY A 86 -9.22 -21.80 -4.36
N ASP A 87 -9.69 -23.05 -4.39
CA ASP A 87 -9.66 -23.88 -5.60
C ASP A 87 -10.58 -23.44 -6.76
N SER A 88 -11.61 -22.62 -6.49
CA SER A 88 -12.63 -22.24 -7.51
C SER A 88 -12.56 -20.78 -7.97
N ILE A 89 -12.05 -19.89 -7.12
CA ILE A 89 -11.86 -18.46 -7.40
C ILE A 89 -10.43 -18.16 -6.97
N SER A 90 -9.68 -17.48 -7.82
CA SER A 90 -8.23 -17.23 -7.60
C SER A 90 -7.91 -15.77 -7.32
N ILE A 91 -8.93 -14.90 -7.36
CA ILE A 91 -8.82 -13.45 -7.21
C ILE A 91 -10.12 -12.91 -6.60
N TRP A 92 -10.02 -12.26 -5.44
CA TRP A 92 -11.11 -11.47 -4.86
C TRP A 92 -11.53 -10.36 -5.85
N GLU A 93 -12.82 -10.27 -6.16
CA GLU A 93 -13.39 -9.26 -7.09
C GLU A 93 -12.69 -9.20 -8.46
N GLU A 94 -12.39 -10.36 -9.05
CA GLU A 94 -11.65 -10.46 -10.32
C GLU A 94 -12.12 -9.49 -11.42
N LYS A 95 -13.45 -9.32 -11.59
CA LYS A 95 -14.04 -8.46 -12.62
C LYS A 95 -13.71 -6.98 -12.38
N GLN A 96 -13.79 -6.52 -11.14
CA GLN A 96 -13.50 -5.15 -10.74
C GLN A 96 -12.01 -4.85 -10.85
N VAL A 97 -11.16 -5.76 -10.36
CA VAL A 97 -9.69 -5.67 -10.51
C VAL A 97 -9.33 -5.57 -11.99
N THR A 98 -9.92 -6.42 -12.84
CA THR A 98 -9.68 -6.40 -14.29
C THR A 98 -10.06 -5.06 -14.91
N ARG A 99 -11.20 -4.46 -14.53
CA ARG A 99 -11.62 -3.15 -15.02
C ARG A 99 -10.65 -2.04 -14.61
N ILE A 100 -10.21 -2.03 -13.35
CA ILE A 100 -9.21 -1.08 -12.86
C ILE A 100 -7.91 -1.20 -13.66
N LEU A 101 -7.42 -2.42 -13.88
CA LEU A 101 -6.23 -2.65 -14.70
C LEU A 101 -6.40 -2.16 -16.14
N GLN A 102 -7.55 -2.41 -16.77
CA GLN A 102 -7.84 -1.90 -18.11
C GLN A 102 -7.80 -0.37 -18.18
N LEU A 103 -8.35 0.33 -17.18
CA LEU A 103 -8.29 1.79 -17.10
C LEU A 103 -6.85 2.28 -16.92
N LEU A 104 -6.09 1.66 -16.02
CA LEU A 104 -4.69 2.01 -15.79
C LEU A 104 -3.79 1.70 -17.00
N ILE A 105 -4.11 0.70 -17.82
CA ILE A 105 -3.42 0.44 -19.08
C ILE A 105 -3.76 1.51 -20.11
N ARG A 106 -5.05 1.84 -20.27
CA ARG A 106 -5.52 2.84 -21.25
C ARG A 106 -5.05 4.26 -20.92
N HIS A 107 -4.88 4.57 -19.65
CA HIS A 107 -4.49 5.89 -19.17
C HIS A 107 -3.18 5.80 -18.37
N PRO A 108 -2.02 5.79 -19.05
CA PRO A 108 -0.74 5.51 -18.39
C PRO A 108 -0.24 6.60 -17.45
N HIS A 109 -0.88 7.77 -17.45
CA HIS A 109 -0.64 8.85 -16.49
C HIS A 109 -1.41 8.67 -15.17
N LEU A 110 -2.35 7.70 -15.09
CA LEU A 110 -3.10 7.43 -13.88
C LEU A 110 -2.33 6.48 -12.96
N HIS A 111 -2.44 6.78 -11.67
CA HIS A 111 -1.98 5.95 -10.56
C HIS A 111 -3.17 5.43 -9.76
N LEU A 112 -2.94 4.59 -8.74
CA LEU A 112 -4.02 4.08 -7.90
C LEU A 112 -3.95 4.65 -6.48
N ILE A 113 -5.10 5.03 -5.94
CA ILE A 113 -5.32 5.24 -4.51
C ILE A 113 -6.29 4.13 -4.06
N ASP A 114 -5.83 3.26 -3.18
CA ASP A 114 -6.58 2.09 -2.70
C ASP A 114 -6.90 2.30 -1.21
N ILE A 115 -8.13 2.74 -0.92
CA ILE A 115 -8.63 2.98 0.43
C ILE A 115 -9.42 1.75 0.88
N GLY A 116 -9.02 1.17 2.01
CA GLY A 116 -9.47 -0.17 2.41
C GLY A 116 -8.72 -1.24 1.61
N ALA A 117 -7.40 -1.13 1.58
CA ALA A 117 -6.56 -2.01 0.75
C ALA A 117 -6.64 -3.49 1.18
N ASN A 118 -7.01 -3.77 2.44
CA ASN A 118 -7.10 -5.12 3.00
C ASN A 118 -5.78 -5.89 2.79
N ILE A 119 -5.81 -7.16 2.39
CA ILE A 119 -4.61 -7.94 2.04
C ILE A 119 -3.97 -7.50 0.70
N GLY A 120 -4.53 -6.49 0.02
CA GLY A 120 -3.91 -5.77 -1.07
C GLY A 120 -4.20 -6.29 -2.47
N THR A 121 -5.38 -6.86 -2.72
CA THR A 121 -5.74 -7.36 -4.06
C THR A 121 -5.54 -6.29 -5.14
N TYR A 122 -6.18 -5.13 -5.00
CA TYR A 122 -6.08 -4.05 -5.98
C TYR A 122 -4.68 -3.42 -6.00
N THR A 123 -4.16 -3.10 -4.81
CA THR A 123 -2.80 -2.58 -4.63
C THR A 123 -1.75 -3.40 -5.36
N MET A 124 -1.72 -4.72 -5.13
CA MET A 124 -0.67 -5.60 -5.65
C MET A 124 -0.76 -5.79 -7.16
N TYR A 125 -1.97 -5.85 -7.73
CA TYR A 125 -2.17 -5.92 -9.18
C TYR A 125 -1.76 -4.61 -9.87
N ALA A 126 -2.17 -3.46 -9.36
CA ALA A 126 -1.81 -2.16 -9.94
C ALA A 126 -0.30 -1.89 -9.83
N ALA A 127 0.31 -2.22 -8.70
CA ALA A 127 1.75 -2.09 -8.50
C ALA A 127 2.54 -3.05 -9.41
N SER A 128 2.08 -4.29 -9.61
CA SER A 128 2.69 -5.24 -10.56
C SER A 128 2.52 -4.83 -12.04
N LEU A 129 1.54 -3.97 -12.36
CA LEU A 129 1.44 -3.30 -13.66
C LEU A 129 2.46 -2.14 -13.79
N GLY A 130 3.23 -1.83 -12.75
CA GLY A 130 4.20 -0.73 -12.74
C GLY A 130 3.59 0.62 -12.37
N ARG A 131 2.38 0.67 -11.81
CA ARG A 131 1.77 1.91 -11.35
C ARG A 131 2.19 2.22 -9.92
N PHE A 132 2.41 3.50 -9.64
CA PHE A 132 2.42 3.99 -8.26
C PHE A 132 1.05 3.74 -7.60
N VAL A 133 1.08 3.33 -6.33
CA VAL A 133 -0.08 3.06 -5.50
C VAL A 133 0.10 3.70 -4.13
N LEU A 134 -0.87 4.51 -3.72
CA LEU A 134 -1.07 4.89 -2.33
C LEU A 134 -2.10 3.94 -1.71
N ALA A 135 -1.65 2.99 -0.91
CA ALA A 135 -2.50 2.00 -0.25
C ALA A 135 -2.76 2.41 1.20
N ILE A 136 -4.03 2.42 1.61
CA ILE A 136 -4.45 2.80 2.97
C ILE A 136 -5.31 1.67 3.54
N ASP A 137 -4.89 1.14 4.68
CA ASP A 137 -5.68 0.22 5.50
C ASP A 137 -5.41 0.53 6.98
N CYS A 138 -6.30 0.14 7.87
CA CYS A 138 -6.14 0.44 9.30
C CYS A 138 -5.88 -0.80 10.14
N PHE A 139 -6.20 -2.00 9.65
CA PHE A 139 -6.13 -3.23 10.41
C PHE A 139 -4.72 -3.82 10.34
N ALA A 140 -4.00 -3.81 11.46
CA ALA A 140 -2.60 -4.22 11.51
C ALA A 140 -2.32 -5.62 10.88
N PRO A 141 -3.19 -6.64 11.07
CA PRO A 141 -3.03 -7.94 10.42
C PRO A 141 -3.12 -7.91 8.88
N ASN A 142 -3.85 -6.97 8.28
CA ASN A 142 -3.87 -6.74 6.83
C ASN A 142 -2.56 -6.08 6.40
N ILE A 143 -2.17 -5.02 7.09
CA ILE A 143 -0.94 -4.25 6.83
C ILE A 143 0.31 -5.15 6.78
N ILE A 144 0.50 -6.03 7.76
CA ILE A 144 1.69 -6.89 7.79
C ILE A 144 1.71 -7.90 6.63
N ARG A 145 0.55 -8.33 6.13
CA ARG A 145 0.44 -9.24 4.98
C ARG A 145 0.70 -8.51 3.68
N LEU A 146 0.08 -7.35 3.50
CA LEU A 146 0.31 -6.50 2.34
C LEU A 146 1.79 -6.07 2.26
N ARG A 147 2.40 -5.67 3.38
CA ARG A 147 3.85 -5.42 3.45
C ARG A 147 4.65 -6.64 2.99
N ARG A 148 4.31 -7.85 3.45
CA ARG A 148 5.00 -9.07 3.02
C ARG A 148 4.86 -9.30 1.51
N SER A 149 3.67 -9.11 0.96
CA SER A 149 3.41 -9.19 -0.48
C SER A 149 4.27 -8.21 -1.29
N ILE A 150 4.34 -6.95 -0.85
CA ILE A 150 5.18 -5.91 -1.46
C ILE A 150 6.65 -6.33 -1.44
N GLN A 151 7.14 -6.84 -0.30
CA GLN A 151 8.51 -7.32 -0.14
C GLN A 151 8.83 -8.48 -1.08
N LEU A 152 7.95 -9.48 -1.17
CA LEU A 152 8.13 -10.66 -2.03
C LEU A 152 8.18 -10.30 -3.52
N MET A 153 7.48 -9.25 -3.93
CA MET A 153 7.40 -8.80 -5.31
C MET A 153 8.38 -7.65 -5.64
N ASN A 154 9.20 -7.21 -4.67
CA ASN A 154 10.13 -6.09 -4.80
C ASN A 154 9.46 -4.77 -5.27
N LEU A 155 8.26 -4.47 -4.77
CA LEU A 155 7.44 -3.33 -5.20
C LEU A 155 7.66 -2.06 -4.35
N PHE A 156 8.83 -1.91 -3.73
CA PHE A 156 9.12 -0.83 -2.78
C PHE A 156 9.02 0.57 -3.38
N SER A 157 9.30 0.72 -4.68
CA SER A 157 9.20 2.01 -5.38
C SER A 157 7.82 2.27 -5.99
N GLN A 158 6.93 1.26 -5.98
CA GLN A 158 5.58 1.37 -6.51
C GLN A 158 4.55 1.66 -5.42
N VAL A 159 4.79 1.27 -4.16
CA VAL A 159 3.77 1.34 -3.11
C VAL A 159 4.19 2.21 -1.95
N ILE A 160 3.32 3.13 -1.55
CA ILE A 160 3.33 3.72 -0.21
C ILE A 160 2.16 3.10 0.56
N LEU A 161 2.46 2.50 1.71
CA LEU A 161 1.48 1.87 2.57
C LEU A 161 1.27 2.72 3.82
N ILE A 162 0.03 3.13 4.06
CA ILE A 162 -0.37 3.90 5.24
C ILE A 162 -1.23 3.02 6.14
N GLN A 163 -0.88 2.99 7.44
CA GLN A 163 -1.66 2.30 8.47
C GLN A 163 -2.48 3.31 9.28
N ASN A 164 -3.61 3.73 8.74
CA ASN A 164 -4.58 4.61 9.40
C ASN A 164 -5.98 4.32 8.89
N ALA A 165 -6.99 4.62 9.69
CA ALA A 165 -8.37 4.71 9.21
C ALA A 165 -8.59 6.07 8.54
N VAL A 166 -9.19 6.09 7.35
CA VAL A 166 -9.66 7.33 6.74
C VAL A 166 -10.99 7.71 7.39
N PHE A 167 -11.07 8.92 7.93
CA PHE A 167 -12.22 9.41 8.69
C PHE A 167 -12.41 10.92 8.51
N ASN A 168 -13.51 11.46 9.03
CA ASN A 168 -13.80 12.91 8.93
C ASN A 168 -12.98 13.77 9.90
N HIS A 169 -12.37 13.15 10.93
CA HIS A 169 -11.49 13.81 11.88
C HIS A 169 -10.17 13.04 12.03
N SER A 170 -9.07 13.78 12.11
CA SER A 170 -7.72 13.24 12.32
C SER A 170 -7.41 13.02 13.79
N GLY A 171 -6.55 12.05 14.10
CA GLY A 171 -5.99 11.83 15.43
C GLY A 171 -6.93 11.18 16.44
N GLN A 172 -8.17 10.84 16.06
CA GLN A 172 -9.07 10.04 16.88
C GLN A 172 -8.65 8.57 16.89
N SER A 173 -8.82 7.91 18.04
CA SER A 173 -8.71 6.46 18.16
C SER A 173 -10.08 5.84 18.03
N LEU A 174 -10.27 4.99 17.03
CA LEU A 174 -11.53 4.27 16.79
C LEU A 174 -11.35 2.77 17.01
N ARG A 175 -12.46 2.09 17.28
CA ARG A 175 -12.49 0.64 17.45
C ARG A 175 -13.11 -0.02 16.23
N LEU A 176 -12.39 -0.97 15.65
CA LEU A 176 -12.89 -1.86 14.61
C LEU A 176 -13.77 -2.96 15.21
N SER A 177 -14.76 -3.41 14.43
CA SER A 177 -15.56 -4.58 14.74
C SER A 177 -14.69 -5.83 14.83
N ILE A 178 -15.02 -6.71 15.76
CA ILE A 178 -14.39 -8.01 15.88
C ILE A 178 -15.33 -9.05 15.28
N ASP A 179 -15.00 -9.52 14.07
CA ASP A 179 -15.60 -10.73 13.50
C ASP A 179 -14.48 -11.75 13.29
N THR A 180 -14.51 -12.83 14.06
CA THR A 180 -13.46 -13.86 14.02
C THR A 180 -13.52 -14.76 12.79
N ARG A 181 -14.60 -14.70 11.99
CA ARG A 181 -14.82 -15.48 10.77
C ARG A 181 -14.74 -14.64 9.49
N ASN A 182 -14.81 -13.32 9.62
CA ASN A 182 -14.67 -12.36 8.52
C ASN A 182 -13.73 -11.21 8.91
N ILE A 183 -12.47 -11.52 9.15
CA ILE A 183 -11.46 -10.48 9.42
C ILE A 183 -11.08 -9.66 8.17
N GLY A 184 -11.79 -9.80 7.05
CA GLY A 184 -11.68 -8.89 5.92
C GLY A 184 -12.76 -7.79 5.95
N GLY A 185 -13.85 -7.98 6.69
CA GLY A 185 -15.02 -7.09 6.72
C GLY A 185 -15.14 -6.28 8.01
N GLN A 186 -14.01 -5.76 8.55
CA GLN A 186 -14.08 -4.90 9.73
C GLN A 186 -14.75 -3.58 9.40
N ARG A 187 -15.67 -3.19 10.28
CA ARG A 187 -16.30 -1.87 10.29
C ARG A 187 -15.87 -1.03 11.48
N ILE A 188 -15.86 0.28 11.32
CA ILE A 188 -15.72 1.19 12.44
C ILE A 188 -17.00 1.13 13.28
N HIS A 189 -16.85 0.90 14.60
CA HIS A 189 -17.94 1.14 15.54
C HIS A 189 -17.78 2.53 16.14
N LEU A 190 -18.68 3.44 15.76
CA LEU A 190 -18.86 4.72 16.47
C LEU A 190 -19.50 4.39 17.82
N LEU A 191 -18.67 4.21 18.85
CA LEU A 191 -19.16 4.14 20.23
C LEU A 191 -19.62 5.55 20.61
N GLY A 192 -20.93 5.77 20.76
CA GLY A 192 -21.49 7.07 21.13
C GLY A 192 -20.78 7.67 22.34
N ASN A 193 -20.39 8.95 22.25
CA ASN A 193 -19.80 9.83 23.28
C ASN A 193 -18.71 9.27 24.22
N TYR A 194 -18.12 8.11 23.95
CA TYR A 194 -17.00 7.60 24.72
C TYR A 194 -15.72 7.74 23.91
N SER A 195 -15.09 8.91 24.05
CA SER A 195 -13.66 9.06 23.83
C SER A 195 -12.92 8.18 24.84
N TYR A 196 -12.75 6.90 24.52
CA TYR A 196 -11.95 5.99 25.33
C TYR A 196 -10.49 6.47 25.29
N LYS A 197 -10.02 7.04 26.41
CA LYS A 197 -8.59 7.16 26.71
C LYS A 197 -8.03 5.75 26.95
N TYR A 198 -7.84 4.98 25.89
CA TYR A 198 -7.14 3.71 25.99
C TYR A 198 -5.67 3.96 26.33
N ASN A 199 -5.15 3.26 27.33
CA ASN A 199 -3.72 3.10 27.50
C ASN A 199 -3.18 2.34 26.28
N LEU A 200 -2.36 3.02 25.47
CA LEU A 200 -1.64 2.49 24.29
C LEU A 200 -0.68 1.33 24.61
N SER A 201 -0.66 0.84 25.85
CA SER A 201 0.27 -0.18 26.33
C SER A 201 -0.07 -1.61 25.91
N THR A 202 -1.20 -1.84 25.22
CA THR A 202 -1.50 -3.12 24.57
C THR A 202 -1.64 -2.93 23.06
N LYS A 203 -0.88 -3.70 22.27
CA LYS A 203 -0.94 -3.77 20.80
C LYS A 203 -2.27 -4.38 20.33
N ASN A 204 -3.40 -3.76 20.66
CA ASN A 204 -4.71 -4.21 20.21
C ASN A 204 -4.89 -3.86 18.72
N PRO A 205 -4.91 -4.83 17.80
CA PRO A 205 -4.99 -4.56 16.36
C PRO A 205 -6.33 -3.94 15.93
N TYR A 206 -7.33 -3.92 16.82
CA TYR A 206 -8.66 -3.35 16.56
C TYR A 206 -8.78 -1.90 17.02
N ILE A 207 -7.76 -1.32 17.66
CA ILE A 207 -7.72 0.12 17.96
C ILE A 207 -6.85 0.79 16.91
N VAL A 208 -7.46 1.70 16.14
CA VAL A 208 -6.81 2.35 14.99
C VAL A 208 -6.85 3.85 15.12
N LYS A 209 -5.79 4.51 14.65
CA LYS A 209 -5.75 5.97 14.55
C LYS A 209 -6.32 6.43 13.23
N THR A 210 -7.02 7.55 13.27
CA THR A 210 -7.67 8.16 12.10
C THR A 210 -6.80 9.24 11.48
N ILE A 211 -7.00 9.44 10.18
CA ILE A 211 -6.55 10.58 9.39
C ILE A 211 -7.70 11.01 8.47
N THR A 212 -7.69 12.27 8.06
CA THR A 212 -8.50 12.75 6.95
C THR A 212 -7.79 12.43 5.62
N PHE A 213 -8.56 12.31 4.54
CA PHE A 213 -7.97 12.10 3.21
C PHE A 213 -7.07 13.28 2.77
N ASN A 214 -7.39 14.51 3.20
CA ASN A 214 -6.58 15.69 2.86
C ASN A 214 -5.13 15.59 3.36
N GLU A 215 -4.90 14.90 4.47
CA GLU A 215 -3.55 14.73 5.03
C GLU A 215 -2.64 13.90 4.14
N VAL A 216 -3.18 13.07 3.23
CA VAL A 216 -2.36 12.27 2.30
C VAL A 216 -2.03 12.99 0.99
N LEU A 217 -2.67 14.13 0.70
CA LEU A 217 -2.40 14.90 -0.53
C LEU A 217 -0.95 15.39 -0.65
N PRO A 218 -0.27 15.84 0.42
CA PRO A 218 1.14 16.18 0.36
C PRO A 218 2.04 15.02 -0.09
N ILE A 219 1.68 13.78 0.25
CA ILE A 219 2.40 12.57 -0.20
C ILE A 219 2.25 12.44 -1.71
N LEU A 220 1.04 12.50 -2.24
CA LEU A 220 0.79 12.42 -3.69
C LEU A 220 1.57 13.51 -4.45
N ASN A 221 1.54 14.74 -3.94
CA ASN A 221 2.29 15.86 -4.50
C ASN A 221 3.80 15.63 -4.47
N ALA A 222 4.35 15.13 -3.36
CA ALA A 222 5.78 14.84 -3.22
C ALA A 222 6.28 13.79 -4.23
N TYR A 223 5.41 12.87 -4.65
CA TYR A 223 5.69 11.86 -5.69
C TYR A 223 5.29 12.31 -7.10
N GLY A 224 4.88 13.57 -7.28
CA GLY A 224 4.50 14.11 -8.59
C GLY A 224 3.20 13.52 -9.15
N ILE A 225 2.36 12.91 -8.32
CA ILE A 225 1.11 12.26 -8.71
C ILE A 225 0.03 13.34 -8.89
N ARG A 226 -0.36 13.59 -10.14
CA ARG A 226 -1.36 14.62 -10.50
C ARG A 226 -2.76 14.07 -10.75
N SER A 227 -2.85 12.81 -11.14
CA SER A 227 -4.11 12.14 -11.48
C SER A 227 -4.08 10.69 -11.00
N ALA A 228 -5.16 10.24 -10.38
CA ALA A 228 -5.27 8.87 -9.90
C ALA A 228 -6.69 8.35 -10.06
N LEU A 229 -6.80 7.03 -10.25
CA LEU A 229 -8.02 6.29 -9.99
C LEU A 229 -8.10 6.04 -8.49
N MET A 230 -9.27 6.27 -7.89
CA MET A 230 -9.50 5.98 -6.48
C MET A 230 -10.48 4.82 -6.34
N LYS A 231 -10.08 3.79 -5.60
CA LYS A 231 -10.98 2.74 -5.11
C LYS A 231 -11.19 2.97 -3.62
N ILE A 232 -12.44 2.93 -3.19
CA ILE A 232 -12.85 3.09 -1.80
C ILE A 232 -13.74 1.91 -1.44
N ASP A 233 -13.32 1.14 -0.46
CA ASP A 233 -14.07 0.00 0.08
C ASP A 233 -13.73 -0.11 1.58
N ILE A 234 -14.40 0.73 2.35
CA ILE A 234 -14.27 0.83 3.80
C ILE A 234 -15.66 0.79 4.41
N GLU A 235 -15.77 0.18 5.58
CA GLU A 235 -17.03 0.00 6.29
C GLU A 235 -17.04 0.91 7.54
N GLY A 236 -18.00 1.84 7.64
CA GLY A 236 -18.08 2.74 8.79
C GLY A 236 -18.80 4.06 8.52
#